data_AF-B7RS43-F1
#
_entry.id   AF-B7RS43-F1
#
_cell.length_a   1.000
_cell.length_b   1.000
_cell.length_c   1.000
_cell.angle_alpha   90.00
_cell.angle_beta   90.00
_cell.angle_gamma   90.00
#
_symmetry.space_group_name_H-M   'P 1'
#
loop_
_entity.id
_entity.type
_entity.pdbx_description
1 polymer ?
#
loop_
_entity_poly.entity_id
_entity_poly.type
_entity_poly.pdbx_seq_one_letter_code
_entity_poly.pdbx_strand_id
1 'polypeptide(L)'
;MGCACALRWSTLFGGSDATGTWDWKLAYEACEVALVLFLRKFGRALLVLAGSPTALLPILAKVSNLLPNHTRRSEEMDRFQQSSTPLPMGFAALTAAQISARDLVLEPSAGTGLLAILATIAGGSLALNELAETRADLLRLLFPESPVTCFVAAQIDDYLDAHLRPSVILMNPPFSALVSDVSALGTDLRI
;
A
#
# COMPACT_ATOMS: atom_id res chain seq x y z
N MET A 1 4.34 19.39 9.92
CA MET A 1 2.95 19.08 9.50
C MET A 1 2.15 18.23 10.50
N GLY A 2 2.79 17.43 11.38
CA GLY A 2 2.08 16.61 12.39
C GLY A 2 1.12 17.38 13.31
N CYS A 3 1.50 18.56 13.82
CA CYS A 3 0.62 19.36 14.69
C CYS A 3 -0.66 19.85 14.01
N ALA A 4 -0.61 20.20 12.72
CA ALA A 4 -1.78 20.74 12.01
C ALA A 4 -2.86 19.67 11.79
N CYS A 5 -2.44 18.42 11.52
CA CYS A 5 -3.37 17.30 11.42
C CYS A 5 -3.98 17.01 12.81
N ALA A 6 -3.15 16.82 13.84
CA ALA A 6 -3.63 16.52 15.19
C ALA A 6 -4.63 17.56 15.73
N LEU A 7 -4.40 18.85 15.45
CA LEU A 7 -5.33 19.91 15.84
C LEU A 7 -6.70 19.76 15.14
N ARG A 8 -6.69 19.49 13.83
CA ARG A 8 -7.91 19.36 13.01
C ARG A 8 -8.73 18.14 13.39
N TRP A 9 -8.06 17.01 13.65
CA TRP A 9 -8.70 15.80 14.17
C TRP A 9 -9.28 16.03 15.56
N SER A 10 -8.55 16.71 16.44
CA SER A 10 -9.08 17.01 17.78
C SER A 10 -10.32 17.91 17.75
N THR A 11 -10.39 18.84 16.79
CA THR A 11 -11.61 19.63 16.57
C THR A 11 -12.77 18.79 16.04
N LEU A 12 -12.51 17.84 15.13
CA LEU A 12 -13.55 16.98 14.53
C LEU A 12 -14.15 15.99 15.54
N PHE A 13 -13.31 15.41 16.41
CA PHE A 13 -13.71 14.39 17.39
C PHE A 13 -14.00 14.97 18.78
N GLY A 14 -13.88 16.29 18.96
CA GLY A 14 -14.20 16.98 20.23
C GLY A 14 -13.23 16.67 21.39
N GLY A 15 -12.04 16.15 21.10
CA GLY A 15 -11.02 15.79 22.09
C GLY A 15 -9.70 15.37 21.43
N SER A 16 -8.62 15.27 22.20
CA SER A 16 -7.30 14.88 21.66
C SER A 16 -7.06 13.37 21.69
N ASP A 17 -6.08 12.90 20.92
CA ASP A 17 -5.59 11.52 20.97
C ASP A 17 -5.21 11.07 22.40
N ALA A 18 -4.65 11.98 23.20
CA ALA A 18 -4.32 11.75 24.60
C ALA A 18 -5.53 11.44 25.51
N THR A 19 -6.75 11.83 25.08
CA THR A 19 -8.01 11.51 25.78
C THR A 19 -8.69 10.26 25.25
N GLY A 20 -8.09 9.57 24.27
CA GLY A 20 -8.64 8.36 23.63
C GLY A 20 -9.86 8.62 22.74
N THR A 21 -10.16 9.88 22.43
CA THR A 21 -11.32 10.26 21.59
C THR A 21 -11.11 9.94 20.11
N TRP A 22 -9.87 9.75 19.67
CA TRP A 22 -9.50 9.22 18.36
C TRP A 22 -8.08 8.62 18.41
N ASP A 23 -7.81 7.65 17.52
CA ASP A 23 -6.50 7.01 17.40
C ASP A 23 -5.62 7.75 16.38
N TRP A 24 -4.40 8.11 16.79
CA TRP A 24 -3.40 8.73 15.91
C TRP A 24 -3.09 7.87 14.67
N LYS A 25 -3.25 6.53 14.77
CA LYS A 25 -3.10 5.62 13.64
C LYS A 25 -4.15 5.87 12.56
N LEU A 26 -5.39 6.18 12.91
CA LEU A 26 -6.44 6.52 11.94
C LEU A 26 -6.06 7.76 11.13
N ALA A 27 -5.39 8.74 11.73
CA ALA A 27 -4.91 9.90 10.99
C ALA A 27 -3.81 9.54 9.98
N TYR A 28 -2.92 8.60 10.31
CA TYR A 28 -1.94 8.08 9.35
C TYR A 28 -2.63 7.35 8.19
N GLU A 29 -3.53 6.42 8.48
CA GLU A 29 -4.26 5.68 7.47
C GLU A 29 -5.12 6.59 6.59
N ALA A 30 -5.81 7.57 7.18
CA ALA A 30 -6.59 8.54 6.43
C ALA A 30 -5.72 9.41 5.49
N CYS A 31 -4.52 9.79 5.92
CA CYS A 31 -3.58 10.51 5.07
C CYS A 31 -3.10 9.65 3.88
N GLU A 32 -2.80 8.37 4.11
CA GLU A 32 -2.45 7.45 3.01
C GLU A 32 -3.63 7.21 2.06
N VAL A 33 -4.84 7.00 2.59
CA VAL A 33 -6.07 6.85 1.80
C VAL A 33 -6.33 8.09 0.94
N ALA A 34 -6.15 9.29 1.50
CA ALA A 34 -6.28 10.54 0.74
C ALA A 34 -5.28 10.60 -0.43
N LEU A 35 -4.05 10.11 -0.22
CA LEU A 35 -3.05 10.01 -1.29
C LEU A 35 -3.44 8.99 -2.35
N VAL A 36 -3.96 7.82 -1.97
CA VAL A 36 -4.49 6.82 -2.91
C VAL A 36 -5.61 7.43 -3.75
N LEU A 37 -6.57 8.13 -3.13
CA LEU A 37 -7.67 8.80 -3.85
C LEU A 37 -7.17 9.88 -4.81
N PHE A 38 -6.17 10.68 -4.40
CA PHE A 38 -5.53 11.66 -5.26
C PHE A 38 -4.88 10.99 -6.49
N LEU A 39 -4.11 9.92 -6.27
CA LEU A 39 -3.44 9.17 -7.33
C LEU A 39 -4.43 8.41 -8.23
N ARG A 40 -5.54 7.91 -7.70
CA ARG A 40 -6.61 7.30 -8.49
C ARG A 40 -7.25 8.30 -9.45
N LYS A 41 -7.42 9.54 -9.00
CA LYS A 41 -8.01 10.61 -9.80
C LYS A 41 -7.04 11.20 -10.83
N PHE A 42 -5.77 11.40 -10.45
CA PHE A 42 -4.82 12.20 -11.25
C PHE A 42 -3.61 11.42 -11.75
N GLY A 43 -3.33 10.23 -11.24
CA GLY A 43 -2.07 9.50 -11.46
C GLY A 43 -1.77 9.20 -12.93
N ARG A 44 -2.76 8.74 -13.70
CA ARG A 44 -2.58 8.51 -15.16
C ARG A 44 -2.33 9.80 -15.92
N ALA A 45 -3.03 10.88 -15.57
CA ALA A 45 -2.82 12.19 -16.18
C ALA A 45 -1.42 12.74 -15.85
N LEU A 46 -0.96 12.56 -14.60
CA LEU A 46 0.39 12.92 -14.17
C LEU A 46 1.45 12.11 -14.93
N LEU A 47 1.24 10.81 -15.14
CA LEU A 47 2.15 9.97 -15.91
C LEU A 47 2.24 10.43 -17.38
N VAL A 48 1.10 10.70 -18.01
CA VAL A 48 1.04 11.22 -19.39
C VAL A 48 1.75 12.58 -19.50
N LEU A 49 1.50 13.48 -18.54
CA LEU A 49 2.14 14.80 -18.50
C LEU A 49 3.66 14.70 -18.27
N ALA A 50 4.10 13.79 -17.40
CA ALA A 50 5.51 13.56 -17.12
C ALA A 50 6.25 12.91 -18.31
N GLY A 51 5.54 12.19 -19.18
CA GLY A 51 6.08 11.57 -20.40
C GLY A 51 6.92 10.30 -20.16
N SER A 52 7.32 10.02 -18.92
CA SER A 52 8.00 8.78 -18.55
C SER A 52 7.81 8.45 -17.07
N PRO A 53 7.95 7.17 -16.67
CA PRO A 53 7.97 6.77 -15.27
C PRO A 53 9.03 7.54 -14.45
N THR A 54 10.26 7.62 -14.94
CA THR A 54 11.36 8.31 -14.23
C THR A 54 11.05 9.79 -13.96
N ALA A 55 10.37 10.46 -14.88
CA ALA A 55 9.95 11.87 -14.71
C ALA A 55 8.79 12.05 -13.71
N LEU A 56 8.01 10.99 -13.44
CA LEU A 56 6.94 11.00 -12.45
C LEU A 56 7.47 10.90 -11.01
N LEU A 57 8.60 10.21 -10.80
CA LEU A 57 9.22 10.01 -9.49
C LEU A 57 9.38 11.29 -8.64
N PRO A 58 9.94 12.42 -9.14
CA PRO A 58 10.06 13.64 -8.33
C PRO A 58 8.71 14.24 -7.92
N ILE A 59 7.65 14.04 -8.71
CA ILE A 59 6.29 14.46 -8.34
C ILE A 59 5.78 13.58 -7.20
N LEU A 60 5.91 12.27 -7.32
CA LEU A 60 5.50 11.33 -6.27
C LEU A 60 6.26 11.55 -4.96
N ALA A 61 7.57 11.82 -5.03
CA ALA A 61 8.39 12.16 -3.88
C ALA A 61 7.86 13.43 -3.17
N LYS A 62 7.60 14.50 -3.93
CA LYS A 62 7.05 15.76 -3.38
C LYS A 62 5.70 15.54 -2.70
N VAL A 63 4.80 14.77 -3.32
CA VAL A 63 3.48 14.50 -2.74
C VAL A 63 3.60 13.60 -1.50
N SER A 64 4.48 12.59 -1.51
CA SER A 64 4.69 11.72 -0.34
C SER A 64 5.24 12.49 0.87
N ASN A 65 6.06 13.52 0.64
CA ASN A 65 6.59 14.38 1.71
C ASN A 65 5.52 15.29 2.35
N LEU A 66 4.29 15.30 1.83
CA LEU A 66 3.14 15.93 2.47
C LEU A 66 2.45 15.01 3.49
N LEU A 67 2.83 13.73 3.57
CA LEU A 67 2.30 12.83 4.59
C LEU A 67 3.04 13.04 5.92
N PRO A 68 2.38 12.79 7.06
CA PRO A 68 3.07 12.71 8.33
C PRO A 68 4.04 11.51 8.32
N ASN A 69 5.22 11.68 8.91
CA ASN A 69 6.11 10.55 9.16
C ASN A 69 5.47 9.62 10.20
N HIS A 70 5.50 8.31 9.94
CA HIS A 70 5.00 7.29 10.87
C HIS A 70 6.03 7.05 11.98
N THR A 71 6.06 7.92 12.99
CA THR A 71 7.05 7.88 14.08
C THR A 71 6.56 7.15 15.34
N ARG A 72 5.28 6.79 15.39
CA ARG A 72 4.65 6.05 16.50
C ARG A 72 4.30 4.62 16.06
N ARG A 73 4.24 3.70 17.02
CA ARG A 73 3.89 2.29 16.85
C ARG A 73 2.77 1.94 17.81
N SER A 74 1.71 1.30 17.32
CA SER A 74 0.64 0.72 18.15
C SER A 74 0.85 -0.78 18.29
N GLU A 75 0.22 -1.40 19.29
CA GLU A 75 0.30 -2.85 19.50
C GLU A 75 -0.15 -3.64 18.27
N GLU A 76 -1.19 -3.18 17.57
CA GLU A 76 -1.63 -3.81 16.32
C GLU A 76 -0.59 -3.65 15.21
N MET A 77 0.02 -2.46 15.07
CA MET A 77 1.06 -2.24 14.08
C MET A 77 2.28 -3.12 14.32
N ASP A 78 2.64 -3.37 15.58
CA ASP A 78 3.72 -4.29 15.93
C ASP A 78 3.34 -5.75 15.71
N ARG A 79 2.14 -6.15 16.15
CA ARG A 79 1.61 -7.51 15.98
C ARG A 79 1.52 -7.92 14.51
N PHE A 80 1.03 -7.05 13.66
CA PHE A 80 0.88 -7.29 12.22
C PHE A 80 2.03 -6.74 11.38
N GLN A 81 3.07 -6.19 12.01
CA GLN A 81 4.24 -5.59 11.34
C GLN A 81 3.87 -4.58 10.24
N GLN A 82 2.81 -3.81 10.48
CA GLN A 82 2.30 -2.81 9.54
C GLN A 82 3.33 -1.70 9.35
N SER A 83 3.85 -1.55 8.15
CA SER A 83 4.68 -0.40 7.76
C SER A 83 4.08 0.26 6.52
N SER A 84 4.34 1.56 6.36
CA SER A 84 4.01 2.26 5.12
C SER A 84 5.09 1.94 4.09
N THR A 85 4.71 1.84 2.82
CA THR A 85 5.68 1.80 1.73
C THR A 85 5.85 3.21 1.18
N PRO A 86 7.01 3.87 1.39
CA PRO A 86 7.24 5.19 0.82
C PRO A 86 7.10 5.14 -0.71
N LEU A 87 6.31 6.05 -1.28
CA LEU A 87 6.04 6.07 -2.72
C LEU A 87 7.29 5.98 -3.61
N PRO A 88 8.43 6.65 -3.30
CA PRO A 88 9.63 6.50 -4.12
C PRO A 88 10.15 5.06 -4.18
N MET A 89 10.08 4.32 -3.07
CA MET A 89 10.51 2.93 -3.00
C MET A 89 9.51 2.00 -3.70
N GLY A 90 8.21 2.24 -3.50
CA GLY A 90 7.17 1.52 -4.24
C GLY A 90 7.25 1.73 -5.74
N PHE A 91 7.61 2.94 -6.17
CA PHE A 91 7.82 3.27 -7.57
C PHE A 91 9.05 2.58 -8.17
N ALA A 92 10.13 2.46 -7.40
CA ALA A 92 11.31 1.71 -7.82
C ALA A 92 10.99 0.21 -7.98
N ALA A 93 10.27 -0.39 -7.02
CA ALA A 93 9.82 -1.78 -7.10
C ALA A 93 8.89 -2.01 -8.31
N LEU A 94 7.94 -1.11 -8.54
CA LEU A 94 7.06 -1.13 -9.72
C LEU A 94 7.86 -1.07 -11.03
N THR A 95 8.85 -0.19 -11.11
CA THR A 95 9.68 -0.01 -12.30
C THR A 95 10.53 -1.25 -12.56
N ALA A 96 11.11 -1.84 -11.51
CA ALA A 96 11.86 -3.09 -11.60
C ALA A 96 10.96 -4.25 -12.07
N ALA A 97 9.72 -4.32 -11.58
CA ALA A 97 8.75 -5.33 -11.99
C ALA A 97 8.20 -5.16 -13.42
N GLN A 98 8.47 -4.03 -14.09
CA GLN A 98 8.02 -3.73 -15.46
C GLN A 98 6.51 -3.95 -15.69
N ILE A 99 5.69 -3.60 -14.70
CA ILE A 99 4.24 -3.83 -14.73
C ILE A 99 3.59 -3.20 -15.96
N SER A 100 2.70 -3.96 -16.59
CA SER A 100 1.95 -3.62 -17.79
C SER A 100 0.47 -3.98 -17.66
N ALA A 101 -0.32 -3.62 -18.68
CA ALA A 101 -1.74 -3.98 -18.75
C ALA A 101 -2.03 -5.48 -18.88
N ARG A 102 -1.00 -6.32 -19.07
CA ARG A 102 -1.13 -7.78 -19.13
C ARG A 102 -0.98 -8.43 -17.77
N ASP A 103 -0.53 -7.67 -16.77
CA ASP A 103 -0.15 -8.20 -15.48
C ASP A 103 -1.33 -8.23 -14.51
N LEU A 104 -1.46 -9.36 -13.83
CA LEU A 104 -2.20 -9.47 -12.57
C LEU A 104 -1.18 -9.36 -11.43
N VAL A 105 -1.25 -8.26 -10.69
CA VAL A 105 -0.35 -7.97 -9.58
C VAL A 105 -1.01 -8.44 -8.29
N LEU A 106 -0.37 -9.40 -7.62
CA LEU A 106 -0.74 -9.80 -6.26
C LEU A 106 0.05 -8.94 -5.25
N GLU A 107 -0.66 -8.32 -4.31
CA GLU A 107 -0.08 -7.63 -3.17
C GLU A 107 -0.50 -8.34 -1.86
N PRO A 108 0.32 -9.26 -1.33
CA PRO A 108 -0.01 -10.07 -0.16
C PRO A 108 -0.19 -9.31 1.16
N SER A 109 0.35 -8.09 1.24
CA SER A 109 0.30 -7.23 2.43
C SER A 109 0.04 -5.79 2.00
N ALA A 110 -1.17 -5.53 1.52
CA ALA A 110 -1.50 -4.33 0.77
C ALA A 110 -1.56 -3.04 1.59
N GLY A 111 -1.63 -3.14 2.91
CA GLY A 111 -1.75 -1.98 3.79
C GLY A 111 -2.97 -1.15 3.39
N THR A 112 -2.76 0.12 3.12
CA THR A 112 -3.80 1.06 2.64
C THR A 112 -3.86 1.18 1.11
N GLY A 113 -3.03 0.43 0.38
CA GLY A 113 -3.07 0.35 -1.09
C GLY A 113 -2.14 1.31 -1.83
N LEU A 114 -1.04 1.75 -1.22
CA LEU A 114 -0.06 2.64 -1.87
C LEU A 114 0.68 1.96 -3.05
N LEU A 115 1.00 0.67 -2.99
CA LEU A 115 1.59 -0.04 -4.14
C LEU A 115 0.49 -0.41 -5.15
N ALA A 116 -0.66 -0.90 -4.68
CA ALA A 116 -1.84 -1.17 -5.50
C ALA A 116 -2.20 0.00 -6.44
N ILE A 117 -2.19 1.23 -5.94
CA ILE A 117 -2.51 2.39 -6.79
C ILE A 117 -1.42 2.67 -7.83
N LEU A 118 -0.15 2.46 -7.51
CA LEU A 118 0.94 2.60 -8.48
C LEU A 118 0.84 1.53 -9.58
N ALA A 119 0.52 0.28 -9.22
CA ALA A 119 0.27 -0.81 -10.16
C ALA A 119 -0.92 -0.50 -11.09
N THR A 120 -2.01 0.04 -10.53
CA THR A 120 -3.17 0.49 -11.31
C THR A 120 -2.80 1.61 -12.30
N ILE A 121 -1.95 2.57 -11.89
CA ILE A 121 -1.48 3.65 -12.77
C ILE A 121 -0.63 3.10 -13.92
N ALA A 122 0.22 2.10 -13.66
CA ALA A 122 0.97 1.38 -14.70
C ALA A 122 0.08 0.51 -15.60
N GLY A 123 -1.18 0.30 -15.21
CA GLY A 123 -2.19 -0.41 -15.99
C GLY A 123 -2.42 -1.86 -15.56
N GLY A 124 -1.72 -2.35 -14.53
CA GLY A 124 -1.91 -3.70 -14.00
C GLY A 124 -3.27 -3.89 -13.37
N SER A 125 -3.80 -5.11 -13.46
CA SER A 125 -4.94 -5.57 -12.65
C SER A 125 -4.44 -6.03 -11.29
N LEU A 126 -5.31 -6.07 -10.28
CA LEU A 126 -4.91 -6.32 -8.90
C LEU A 126 -5.60 -7.56 -8.31
N ALA A 127 -4.87 -8.25 -7.44
CA ALA A 127 -5.42 -9.09 -6.39
C ALA A 127 -4.76 -8.67 -5.08
N LEU A 128 -5.56 -8.36 -4.06
CA LEU A 128 -5.07 -7.72 -2.83
C LEU A 128 -5.33 -8.61 -1.63
N ASN A 129 -4.40 -8.59 -0.67
CA ASN A 129 -4.58 -9.24 0.61
C ASN A 129 -4.13 -8.32 1.75
N GLU A 130 -4.91 -8.25 2.81
CA GLU A 130 -4.56 -7.52 4.02
C GLU A 130 -5.16 -8.19 5.24
N LEU A 131 -4.32 -8.45 6.25
CA LEU A 131 -4.69 -9.19 7.45
C LEU A 131 -5.51 -8.33 8.42
N ALA A 132 -5.26 -7.02 8.47
CA ALA A 132 -6.03 -6.11 9.30
C ALA A 132 -7.37 -5.76 8.64
N GLU A 133 -8.47 -6.15 9.29
CA GLU A 133 -9.84 -6.00 8.79
C GLU A 133 -10.17 -4.57 8.34
N THR A 134 -9.85 -3.57 9.18
CA THR A 134 -10.06 -2.15 8.84
C THR A 134 -9.40 -1.75 7.52
N ARG A 135 -8.18 -2.22 7.28
CA ARG A 135 -7.44 -1.91 6.05
C ARG A 135 -7.98 -2.68 4.87
N ALA A 136 -8.36 -3.95 5.06
CA ALA A 136 -9.05 -4.72 4.02
C ALA A 136 -10.36 -4.05 3.58
N ASP A 137 -11.14 -3.50 4.52
CA ASP A 137 -12.35 -2.73 4.20
C ASP A 137 -12.04 -1.44 3.44
N LEU A 138 -10.99 -0.72 3.82
CA LEU A 138 -10.51 0.44 3.05
C LEU A 138 -10.13 0.03 1.62
N LEU A 139 -9.42 -1.09 1.43
CA LEU A 139 -9.04 -1.58 0.11
C LEU A 139 -10.26 -1.93 -0.74
N ARG A 140 -11.30 -2.57 -0.17
CA ARG A 140 -12.56 -2.86 -0.89
C ARG A 140 -13.25 -1.59 -1.37
N LEU A 141 -13.21 -0.52 -0.57
CA LEU A 141 -13.77 0.78 -0.95
C LEU A 141 -12.91 1.49 -2.02
N LEU A 142 -11.59 1.37 -1.94
CA LEU A 142 -10.65 2.03 -2.84
C LEU A 142 -10.51 1.33 -4.19
N PHE A 143 -10.66 0.01 -4.22
CA PHE A 143 -10.46 -0.86 -5.39
C PHE A 143 -11.63 -1.86 -5.52
N PRO A 144 -12.86 -1.39 -5.79
CA PRO A 144 -14.06 -2.24 -5.80
C PRO A 144 -14.04 -3.35 -6.87
N GLU A 145 -13.25 -3.17 -7.93
CA GLU A 145 -13.10 -4.14 -9.02
C GLU A 145 -12.05 -5.22 -8.74
N SER A 146 -11.33 -5.13 -7.62
CA SER A 146 -10.22 -6.02 -7.27
C SER A 146 -10.62 -6.96 -6.14
N PRO A 147 -10.30 -8.26 -6.21
CA PRO A 147 -10.50 -9.16 -5.08
C PRO A 147 -9.63 -8.74 -3.90
N VAL A 148 -10.23 -8.75 -2.70
CA VAL A 148 -9.55 -8.43 -1.42
C VAL A 148 -9.77 -9.56 -0.42
N THR A 149 -8.69 -10.25 -0.06
CA THR A 149 -8.68 -11.34 0.93
C THR A 149 -8.02 -10.92 2.24
N CYS A 150 -8.17 -11.74 3.28
CA CYS A 150 -7.64 -11.48 4.63
C CYS A 150 -6.86 -12.69 5.18
N PHE A 151 -6.07 -13.34 4.33
CA PHE A 151 -5.24 -14.49 4.71
C PHE A 151 -3.90 -14.05 5.27
N VAL A 152 -3.26 -14.93 6.04
CA VAL A 152 -1.85 -14.75 6.40
C VAL A 152 -1.02 -14.86 5.12
N ALA A 153 -0.22 -13.85 4.80
CA ALA A 153 0.51 -13.76 3.54
C ALA A 153 1.40 -14.98 3.24
N ALA A 154 1.97 -15.62 4.27
CA ALA A 154 2.78 -16.83 4.13
C ALA A 154 1.98 -18.06 3.64
N GLN A 155 0.66 -18.03 3.75
CA GLN A 155 -0.25 -19.10 3.33
C GLN A 155 -1.06 -18.70 2.10
N ILE A 156 -0.74 -17.57 1.45
CA ILE A 156 -1.60 -17.02 0.41
C ILE A 156 -1.75 -17.97 -0.78
N ASP A 157 -0.72 -18.76 -1.09
CA ASP A 157 -0.74 -19.74 -2.18
C ASP A 157 -1.78 -20.85 -1.95
N ASP A 158 -1.98 -21.28 -0.70
CA ASP A 158 -2.95 -22.31 -0.34
C ASP A 158 -4.41 -21.85 -0.49
N TYR A 159 -4.64 -20.53 -0.41
CA TYR A 159 -5.99 -19.94 -0.39
C TYR A 159 -6.31 -19.08 -1.61
N LEU A 160 -5.34 -18.86 -2.50
CA LEU A 160 -5.56 -18.05 -3.70
C LEU A 160 -6.53 -18.79 -4.63
N ASP A 161 -7.56 -18.08 -5.09
CA ASP A 161 -8.54 -18.64 -6.04
C ASP A 161 -7.80 -19.22 -7.25
N ALA A 162 -8.12 -20.46 -7.61
CA ALA A 162 -7.48 -21.17 -8.72
C ALA A 162 -7.68 -20.49 -10.08
N HIS A 163 -8.55 -19.50 -10.21
CA HIS A 163 -8.69 -18.66 -11.41
C HIS A 163 -7.77 -17.44 -11.42
N LEU A 164 -7.26 -17.02 -10.26
CA LEU A 164 -6.25 -15.96 -10.16
C LEU A 164 -4.87 -16.54 -10.49
N ARG A 165 -4.23 -15.95 -11.50
CA ARG A 165 -2.86 -16.29 -11.92
C ARG A 165 -2.00 -15.04 -11.93
N PRO A 166 -1.51 -14.60 -10.76
CA PRO A 166 -0.65 -13.43 -10.68
C PRO A 166 0.61 -13.63 -11.52
N SER A 167 0.96 -12.66 -12.35
CA SER A 167 2.24 -12.63 -13.08
C SER A 167 3.33 -11.89 -12.32
N VAL A 168 2.93 -11.07 -11.34
CA VAL A 168 3.82 -10.26 -10.51
C VAL A 168 3.33 -10.31 -9.06
N ILE A 169 4.26 -10.52 -8.12
CA ILE A 169 4.01 -10.31 -6.69
C ILE A 169 4.78 -9.05 -6.29
N LEU A 170 4.07 -8.05 -5.77
CA LEU A 170 4.63 -6.78 -5.34
C LEU A 170 4.28 -6.56 -3.87
N MET A 171 5.27 -6.39 -3.00
CA MET A 171 5.02 -6.15 -1.57
C MET A 171 6.17 -5.43 -0.88
N ASN A 172 5.84 -4.81 0.25
CA ASN A 172 6.78 -4.42 1.29
C ASN A 172 6.61 -5.41 2.46
N PRO A 173 7.30 -6.56 2.42
CA PRO A 173 7.03 -7.66 3.33
C PRO A 173 7.38 -7.31 4.78
N PRO A 174 6.77 -7.98 5.77
CA PRO A 174 7.20 -7.86 7.16
C PRO A 174 8.67 -8.27 7.32
N PHE A 175 9.50 -7.37 7.84
CA PHE A 175 10.96 -7.53 7.89
C PHE A 175 11.44 -8.75 8.69
N SER A 176 10.65 -9.28 9.64
CA SER A 176 11.04 -10.44 10.45
C SER A 176 10.57 -11.80 9.91
N ALA A 177 9.62 -11.83 8.96
CA ALA A 177 9.12 -13.08 8.38
C ALA A 177 10.00 -13.62 7.25
N LEU A 178 10.86 -12.78 6.66
CA LEU A 178 11.74 -13.12 5.54
C LEU A 178 12.90 -14.07 5.90
N VAL A 179 13.13 -14.34 7.19
CA VAL A 179 14.27 -15.17 7.64
C VAL A 179 13.96 -16.68 7.51
N SER A 180 12.74 -17.08 7.15
CA SER A 180 12.33 -18.49 7.11
C SER A 180 12.46 -19.19 5.75
N ASP A 181 12.41 -18.47 4.61
CA ASP A 181 12.12 -19.10 3.30
C ASP A 181 13.15 -18.87 2.17
N VAL A 182 14.34 -18.35 2.48
CA VAL A 182 15.39 -18.14 1.45
C VAL A 182 15.97 -19.47 0.92
N SER A 183 15.67 -20.61 1.55
CA SER A 183 16.08 -21.94 1.10
C SER A 183 15.10 -22.65 0.15
N ALA A 184 13.89 -22.11 -0.08
CA ALA A 184 12.86 -22.80 -0.87
C ALA A 184 12.66 -22.26 -2.30
N LEU A 185 13.14 -21.05 -2.62
CA LEU A 185 13.03 -20.46 -3.97
C LEU A 185 14.32 -20.67 -4.78
N GLY A 186 14.67 -21.94 -4.96
CA GLY A 186 15.59 -22.35 -6.02
C GLY A 186 14.84 -22.34 -7.35
N THR A 187 15.37 -21.57 -8.32
CA THR A 187 15.03 -21.60 -9.76
C THR A 187 13.60 -21.24 -10.16
N ASP A 188 13.28 -19.94 -10.18
CA ASP A 188 12.56 -19.25 -11.29
C ASP A 188 12.01 -17.87 -10.88
N LEU A 189 12.90 -16.97 -10.45
CA LEU A 189 12.62 -15.54 -10.41
C LEU A 189 13.43 -14.88 -11.52
N ARG A 190 12.75 -14.47 -12.61
CA ARG A 190 13.32 -13.50 -13.54
C ARG A 190 13.31 -12.14 -12.85
N ILE A 191 14.50 -11.60 -12.62
CA ILE A 191 14.77 -10.17 -12.39
C ILE A 191 14.46 -9.42 -13.69
#